data_AF-A0A7Y7LCN6-F1
#
_entry.id   AF-A0A7Y7LCN6-F1
#
_cell.length_a   1.000
_cell.length_b   1.000
_cell.length_c   1.000
_cell.angle_alpha   90.00
_cell.angle_beta   90.00
_cell.angle_gamma   90.00
#
_symmetry.space_group_name_H-M   'P 1'
#
loop_
_entity.id
_entity.type
_entity.pdbx_description
1 polymer ?
#
loop_
_entity_poly.entity_id
_entity_poly.type
_entity_poly.pdbx_seq_one_letter_code
_entity_poly.pdbx_strand_id
1 'polypeptide(L)' 'MTASILKKQIKELRVSTSFAATCEKMGYPTLEAILSEKPEQIREKKGFSYTWLGELIDVLIKNELLHLLQPIRGNSEV' A
#
# COMPACT_ATOMS: atom_id res chain seq x y z
N MET A 1 18.82 -3.26 -2.79
CA MET A 1 18.61 -1.88 -2.29
C MET A 1 17.20 -1.39 -2.63
N THR A 2 16.15 -2.10 -2.20
CA THR A 2 14.74 -1.83 -2.57
C THR A 2 13.92 -1.18 -1.44
N ALA A 3 14.50 -1.01 -0.25
CA ALA A 3 13.80 -0.59 0.98
C ALA A 3 13.50 0.91 1.08
N SER A 4 14.01 1.76 0.18
CA SER A 4 13.91 3.22 0.34
C SER A 4 12.53 3.78 -0.01
N ILE A 5 11.79 3.14 -0.91
CA ILE A 5 10.51 3.68 -1.38
C ILE A 5 9.34 3.36 -0.43
N LEU A 6 9.44 2.26 0.32
CA LEU A 6 8.42 1.87 1.30
C LEU A 6 8.30 2.89 2.44
N LYS A 7 9.43 3.50 2.82
CA LYS A 7 9.54 4.49 3.91
C LYS A 7 9.36 5.92 3.44
N LYS A 8 9.34 6.17 2.12
CA LYS A 8 9.03 7.49 1.57
C LYS A 8 7.58 7.85 1.85
N GLN A 9 7.33 9.14 2.02
CA GLN A 9 5.94 9.59 2.19
C GLN A 9 5.17 9.36 0.89
N ILE A 10 3.90 8.98 0.99
CA ILE A 10 3.02 8.75 -0.18
C ILE A 10 3.06 9.98 -1.11
N LYS A 11 3.11 11.19 -0.56
CA LYS A 11 3.18 12.47 -1.31
C LYS A 11 4.47 12.67 -2.11
N GLU A 12 5.55 11.97 -1.75
CA GLU A 12 6.83 12.01 -2.46
C GLU A 12 6.89 10.99 -3.60
N LEU A 13 5.90 10.10 -3.68
CA LEU A 13 5.75 9.15 -4.76
C LEU A 13 4.99 9.81 -5.92
N ARG A 14 5.26 9.36 -7.16
CA ARG A 14 4.50 9.80 -8.34
C ARG A 14 3.12 9.13 -8.36
N VAL A 15 2.25 9.56 -7.45
CA VAL A 15 0.86 9.09 -7.28
C VAL A 15 -0.13 10.20 -7.57
N SER A 16 -1.39 9.83 -7.82
CA SER A 16 -2.47 10.79 -7.99
C SER A 16 -2.72 11.58 -6.71
N THR A 17 -3.10 12.86 -6.83
CA THR A 17 -3.46 13.72 -5.69
C THR A 17 -4.61 13.11 -4.87
N SER A 18 -5.58 12.49 -5.55
CA SER A 18 -6.70 11.79 -4.89
C SER A 18 -6.23 10.61 -4.03
N PHE A 19 -5.25 9.84 -4.53
CA PHE A 19 -4.66 8.73 -3.79
C PHE A 19 -3.95 9.23 -2.53
N ALA A 20 -3.06 10.22 -2.68
CA ALA A 20 -2.32 10.80 -1.57
C ALA A 20 -3.25 11.38 -0.50
N ALA A 21 -4.29 12.12 -0.91
CA ALA A 21 -5.28 12.68 0.00
C ALA A 21 -6.09 11.58 0.72
N THR A 22 -6.38 10.46 0.04
CA THR A 22 -7.07 9.32 0.66
C THR A 22 -6.17 8.61 1.65
N CYS A 23 -4.90 8.36 1.31
CA CYS A 23 -3.91 7.82 2.24
C CYS A 23 -3.77 8.68 3.49
N GLU A 24 -3.71 10.01 3.34
CA GLU A 24 -3.65 10.93 4.47
C GLU A 24 -4.90 10.84 5.35
N LYS A 25 -6.10 10.80 4.76
CA LYS A 25 -7.38 10.62 5.48
C LYS A 25 -7.47 9.29 6.22
N MET A 26 -6.89 8.23 5.66
CA MET A 26 -6.85 6.90 6.28
C MET A 26 -5.74 6.77 7.34
N GLY A 27 -4.85 7.76 7.44
CA GLY A 27 -3.74 7.79 8.39
C GLY A 27 -2.52 7.00 7.94
N TYR A 28 -2.32 6.79 6.64
CA TYR A 28 -1.15 6.10 6.09
C TYR A 28 -0.14 7.09 5.49
N PRO A 29 0.95 7.41 6.20
CA PRO A 29 1.96 8.33 5.69
C PRO A 29 2.86 7.69 4.63
N THR A 30 3.03 6.37 4.63
CA THR A 30 4.00 5.63 3.80
C THR A 30 3.40 4.34 3.23
N LEU A 31 4.00 3.77 2.17
CA LEU A 31 3.59 2.47 1.62
C LEU A 31 3.81 1.33 2.63
N GLU A 32 4.88 1.40 3.44
CA GLU A 32 5.16 0.44 4.51
C GLU A 32 4.01 0.35 5.53
N ALA A 33 3.43 1.49 5.90
CA ALA A 33 2.29 1.54 6.83
C ALA A 33 1.04 0.84 6.24
N ILE A 34 0.82 0.98 4.93
CA ILE A 34 -0.30 0.32 4.23
C ILE A 34 -0.05 -1.19 4.16
N LEU A 35 1.15 -1.60 3.73
CA LEU A 35 1.50 -3.02 3.55
C LEU A 35 1.63 -3.78 4.87
N SER A 36 1.91 -3.09 5.96
CA SER A 36 1.98 -3.69 7.30
C SER A 36 0.59 -3.90 7.91
N GLU A 37 -0.45 -3.26 7.37
CA GLU A 37 -1.81 -3.41 7.88
C GLU A 37 -2.54 -4.57 7.17
N LYS A 38 -3.38 -5.29 7.92
CA LYS A 38 -4.13 -6.42 7.36
C LYS A 38 -5.16 -5.93 6.34
N PRO A 39 -5.38 -6.66 5.24
CA PRO A 39 -6.40 -6.30 4.24
C PRO A 39 -7.80 -6.10 4.82
N GLU A 40 -8.15 -6.84 5.88
CA GLU A 40 -9.42 -6.67 6.61
C GLU A 40 -9.53 -5.29 7.25
N GLN A 41 -8.49 -4.87 7.96
CA GLN A 41 -8.44 -3.57 8.63
C GLN A 41 -8.44 -2.41 7.63
N ILE A 42 -7.71 -2.55 6.51
CA ILE A 42 -7.71 -1.54 5.44
C ILE A 42 -9.12 -1.38 4.85
N ARG A 43 -9.86 -2.48 4.66
CA ARG A 43 -11.24 -2.46 4.12
C ARG A 43 -12.23 -1.77 5.05
N GLU A 44 -11.99 -1.78 6.35
CA GLU A 44 -12.85 -1.15 7.35
C GLU A 44 -12.60 0.37 7.51
N LYS A 45 -11.51 0.90 6.94
CA LYS A 45 -11.14 2.30 7.07
C LYS A 45 -12.05 3.20 6.24
N LYS A 46 -12.52 4.29 6.86
CA LYS A 46 -13.28 5.34 6.21
C LYS A 46 -12.41 6.04 5.15
N GLY A 47 -12.67 5.76 3.87
CA GLY A 47 -11.87 6.24 2.74
C GLY A 47 -11.41 5.11 1.82
N PHE A 48 -11.48 3.86 2.27
CA PHE A 48 -11.22 2.71 1.41
C PHE A 48 -12.18 2.68 0.22
N SER A 49 -11.63 2.41 -0.96
CA SER A 49 -12.40 2.16 -2.18
C SER A 49 -11.63 1.23 -3.11
N TYR A 50 -12.34 0.52 -3.99
CA TYR A 50 -11.70 -0.32 -5.00
C TYR A 50 -10.85 0.49 -5.99
N THR A 51 -11.24 1.75 -6.25
CA THR A 51 -10.43 2.68 -7.05
C THR A 51 -9.10 2.97 -6.38
N TRP A 52 -9.10 3.27 -5.07
CA TRP A 52 -7.89 3.48 -4.29
C TRP A 52 -7.02 2.21 -4.25
N LEU A 53 -7.62 1.03 -4.08
CA LEU A 53 -6.89 -0.24 -4.11
C LEU A 53 -6.25 -0.48 -5.48
N GLY A 54 -6.94 -0.16 -6.57
CA GLY A 54 -6.40 -0.24 -7.92
C GLY A 54 -5.18 0.66 -8.11
N GLU A 55 -5.25 1.90 -7.63
CA GLU A 55 -4.10 2.81 -7.65
C GLU A 55 -2.94 2.31 -6.79
N LEU A 56 -3.20 1.75 -5.61
CA LEU A 56 -2.17 1.13 -4.78
C LEU A 56 -1.46 0.00 -5.54
N ILE A 57 -2.22 -0.89 -6.17
CA ILE A 57 -1.67 -2.00 -6.96
C ILE A 57 -0.83 -1.47 -8.12
N ASP A 58 -1.30 -0.45 -8.84
CA ASP A 58 -0.56 0.17 -9.93
C ASP A 58 0.78 0.78 -9.46
N VAL A 59 0.78 1.45 -8.30
CA VAL A 59 2.01 1.96 -7.65
C VAL A 59 2.96 0.83 -7.29
N LEU A 60 2.45 -0.27 -6.72
CA LEU A 60 3.28 -1.42 -6.37
C LEU A 60 3.85 -2.10 -7.62
N ILE A 61 3.08 -2.24 -8.69
CA ILE A 61 3.55 -2.79 -9.97
C ILE A 61 4.64 -1.92 -10.58
N LYS A 62 4.41 -0.60 -10.67
CA LYS A 62 5.37 0.35 -11.25
C LYS A 62 6.72 0.39 -10.53
N ASN A 63 6.74 -0.02 -9.27
CA ASN A 63 7.95 -0.07 -8.44
C ASN A 63 8.46 -1.50 -8.22
N GLU A 64 7.89 -2.50 -8.91
CA GLU A 64 8.24 -3.92 -8.79
C GLU A 64 8.04 -4.49 -7.36
N LEU A 65 7.15 -3.88 -6.58
CA LEU A 65 6.85 -4.19 -5.18
C LEU A 65 5.61 -5.05 -5.01
N LEU A 66 4.94 -5.47 -6.09
CA LEU A 66 3.72 -6.28 -5.99
C LEU A 66 3.94 -7.58 -5.21
N HIS A 67 5.16 -8.12 -5.21
CA HIS A 67 5.56 -9.29 -4.40
C HIS A 67 5.37 -9.08 -2.89
N LEU A 68 5.34 -7.84 -2.41
CA LEU A 68 5.11 -7.50 -1.00
C LEU A 68 3.63 -7.50 -0.61
N LEU A 69 2.73 -7.41 -1.60
CA LEU A 69 1.28 -7.50 -1.36
C LEU A 69 0.82 -8.94 -1.18
N GLN A 70 1.60 -9.93 -1.65
CA GLN A 70 1.27 -11.32 -1.40
C GLN A 70 1.36 -11.59 0.11
N PRO A 71 0.29 -12.15 0.73
CA PRO A 71 0.48 -12.81 2.01
C PRO A 71 1.57 -13.85 1.79
N ILE A 72 2.57 -13.85 2.67
CA ILE A 72 3.62 -14.86 2.72
C ILE A 72 2.92 -16.21 2.47
N ARG A 73 3.24 -16.86 1.35
CA ARG A 73 2.76 -18.21 1.03
C ARG A 73 2.95 -19.04 2.29
N GLY A 74 1.92 -19.82 2.60
CA GLY A 74 1.73 -20.50 3.88
C GLY A 74 3.01 -21.05 4.50
N ASN A 75 2.98 -21.06 5.83
CA ASN A 75 3.70 -22.04 6.64
C ASN A 75 3.34 -23.44 6.10
N SER A 76 3.97 -23.88 5.02
CA SER A 76 4.25 -25.30 4.81
C SER A 76 5.36 -25.61 5.79
N GLU A 77 4.99 -25.72 7.06
CA GLU A 77 5.74 -26.54 8.00
C GLU A 77 5.67 -27.97 7.43
N VAL A 78 6.80 -28.40 6.88
CA VAL A 78 7.10 -29.81 6.63
C VAL A 78 7.40 -30.51 7.95
#